data_AF-A0A5B8VP84-F1
#
_entry.id   AF-A0A5B8VP84-F1
#
_cell.length_a   1.000
_cell.length_b   1.000
_cell.length_c   1.000
_cell.angle_alpha   90.00
_cell.angle_beta   90.00
_cell.angle_gamma   90.00
#
_symmetry.space_group_name_H-M   'P 1'
#
loop_
_entity.id
_entity.type
_entity.pdbx_description
1 polymer ?
#
loop_
_entity_poly.entity_id
_entity_poly.type
_entity_poly.pdbx_seq_one_letter_code
_entity_poly.pdbx_strand_id
1 'polypeptide(L)' 'MLTKLGFTSIFISHDLSVVRYISDRIAVMHKGRIEELGPAASVYHHPASPYTQVLLAASNASIFRKK' A
#
# COMPACT_ATOMS: atom_id res chain seq x y z
N MET A 1 -3.20 -18.05 -1.73
CA MET A 1 -4.04 -18.81 -0.78
C MET A 1 -5.49 -18.32 -0.77
N LEU A 2 -5.76 -17.00 -0.80
CA LEU A 2 -7.13 -16.44 -0.81
C LEU A 2 -7.80 -16.41 -2.20
N THR A 3 -7.02 -16.42 -3.29
CA THR A 3 -7.51 -16.42 -4.68
C THR A 3 -8.33 -17.65 -5.09
N LYS A 4 -8.33 -18.73 -4.29
CA LYS A 4 -9.09 -19.96 -4.58
C LYS A 4 -10.57 -19.90 -4.16
N LEU A 5 -10.99 -18.88 -3.41
CA LEU A 5 -12.31 -18.83 -2.78
C LEU A 5 -13.28 -17.82 -3.43
N GLY A 6 -12.86 -17.11 -4.49
CA GLY A 6 -13.73 -16.23 -5.27
C GLY A 6 -14.35 -15.04 -4.51
N PHE A 7 -13.81 -14.68 -3.33
CA PHE A 7 -14.31 -13.56 -2.55
C PHE A 7 -13.50 -12.29 -2.81
N THR A 8 -14.19 -11.15 -2.80
CA THR A 8 -13.56 -9.83 -2.83
C THR A 8 -13.24 -9.41 -1.41
N SER A 9 -12.02 -8.94 -1.17
CA SER A 9 -11.56 -8.50 0.16
C SER A 9 -10.97 -7.11 0.09
N ILE A 10 -11.22 -6.31 1.13
CA ILE A 10 -10.63 -4.99 1.31
C ILE A 10 -9.78 -5.04 2.58
N PHE A 11 -8.50 -4.75 2.43
CA PHE A 11 -7.55 -4.63 3.54
C PHE A 11 -7.22 -3.16 3.76
N ILE A 12 -7.31 -2.70 5.01
CA ILE A 12 -6.99 -1.33 5.41
C ILE A 12 -5.79 -1.40 6.35
N SER A 13 -4.69 -0.74 5.97
CA SER A 13 -3.48 -0.64 6.76
C SER A 13 -2.77 0.69 6.49
N HIS A 14 -1.91 1.09 7.43
CA HIS A 14 -1.01 2.23 7.27
C HIS A 14 0.36 1.83 6.71
N ASP A 15 0.64 0.52 6.61
CA ASP A 15 1.93 0.00 6.15
C ASP A 15 1.80 -0.59 4.74
N LEU A 16 2.36 0.12 3.76
CA LEU A 16 2.36 -0.31 2.36
C LEU A 16 3.22 -1.55 2.10
N SER A 17 4.20 -1.85 2.97
CA SER A 17 5.06 -3.04 2.82
C SER A 17 4.25 -4.33 3.00
N VAL A 18 3.28 -4.34 3.91
CA VAL A 18 2.40 -5.48 4.17
C VAL A 18 1.30 -5.57 3.11
N VAL A 19 0.63 -4.46 2.80
CA VAL A 19 -0.50 -4.44 1.86
C VAL A 19 -0.09 -4.90 0.46
N ARG A 20 1.14 -4.60 0.05
CA ARG A 20 1.72 -5.04 -1.24
C ARG A 20 1.64 -6.55 -1.46
N TYR A 21 1.83 -7.36 -0.42
CA TYR A 21 1.86 -8.82 -0.56
C TYR A 21 0.48 -9.47 -0.50
N ILE A 22 -0.51 -8.75 0.03
CA ILE A 22 -1.84 -9.28 0.31
C ILE A 22 -2.84 -8.84 -0.78
N SER A 23 -2.66 -7.64 -1.34
CA SER A 23 -3.63 -7.01 -2.23
C SER A 23 -3.15 -6.94 -3.68
N ASP A 24 -4.06 -7.15 -4.63
CA ASP A 24 -3.78 -6.98 -6.07
C ASP A 24 -3.65 -5.49 -6.44
N ARG A 25 -4.45 -4.64 -5.79
CA ARG A 25 -4.52 -3.19 -6.00
C ARG A 25 -4.43 -2.45 -4.67
N ILE A 26 -3.85 -1.26 -4.71
CA ILE A 26 -3.71 -0.38 -3.54
C ILE A 26 -4.36 0.96 -3.86
N ALA A 27 -5.18 1.44 -2.92
CA ALA A 27 -5.69 2.81 -2.89
C ALA A 27 -5.04 3.54 -1.72
N VAL A 28 -4.28 4.60 -2.00
CA VAL A 28 -3.74 5.50 -0.97
C VAL A 28 -4.74 6.61 -0.74
N MET A 29 -5.12 6.80 0.52
CA MET A 29 -6.06 7.83 0.92
C MET A 29 -5.40 8.85 1.83
N HIS A 30 -5.77 10.12 1.65
CA HIS A 30 -5.37 11.22 2.51
C HIS A 30 -6.54 12.18 2.67
N LYS A 31 -6.86 12.55 3.91
CA LYS A 31 -7.96 13.48 4.24
C LYS A 31 -9.29 13.13 3.56
N GLY A 32 -9.62 11.84 3.51
CA GLY A 32 -10.86 11.34 2.92
C GLY A 32 -10.91 11.34 1.40
N ARG A 33 -9.79 11.61 0.71
CA ARG A 33 -9.68 11.53 -0.76
C ARG A 33 -8.70 10.42 -1.16
N ILE A 34 -8.98 9.77 -2.28
CA ILE A 34 -8.02 8.85 -2.91
C ILE A 34 -6.97 9.70 -3.63
N GLU A 35 -5.74 9.65 -3.15
CA GLU A 35 -4.59 10.34 -3.73
C GLU A 35 -3.96 9.51 -4.85
N GLU A 36 -3.99 8.17 -4.72
CA GLU A 36 -3.41 7.26 -5.70
C GLU A 36 -4.15 5.93 -5.69
N LEU A 37 -4.36 5.35 -6.88
CA LEU A 37 -4.99 4.04 -7.05
C LEU A 37 -4.32 3.30 -8.19
N GLY A 38 -3.82 2.10 -7.94
CA GLY A 38 -3.16 1.31 -8.98
C GLY A 38 -2.83 -0.11 -8.56
N PRO A 39 -2.17 -0.88 -9.45
CA PRO A 39 -1.59 -2.17 -9.09
C PRO A 39 -0.63 -2.02 -7.90
N ALA A 40 -0.66 -2.96 -6.96
CA ALA A 40 0.14 -2.89 -5.75
C ALA A 40 1.64 -2.71 -6.04
N ALA A 41 2.15 -3.39 -7.08
CA ALA A 41 3.53 -3.26 -7.52
C ALA A 41 3.87 -1.85 -8.02
N SER A 42 2.98 -1.22 -8.79
CA SER A 42 3.17 0.13 -9.34
C SER A 42 3.15 1.19 -8.23
N VAL A 43 2.15 1.14 -7.34
CA VAL A 43 2.02 2.10 -6.23
C VAL A 43 3.23 2.02 -5.28
N TYR A 44 3.82 0.83 -5.11
CA TYR A 44 4.98 0.65 -4.24
C TYR A 44 6.32 1.01 -4.90
N HIS A 45 6.55 0.58 -6.15
CA HIS A 45 7.85 0.75 -6.82
C HIS A 45 7.97 2.03 -7.64
N HIS A 46 6.83 2.55 -8.10
CA HIS A 46 6.76 3.74 -8.95
C HIS A 46 5.59 4.64 -8.51
N PRO A 47 5.62 5.12 -7.24
CA PRO A 47 4.56 5.96 -6.70
C PRO A 47 4.42 7.27 -7.48
N ALA A 48 3.22 7.50 -8.02
CA ALA A 48 2.91 8.68 -8.82
C ALA A 48 2.60 9.91 -7.95
N SER A 49 2.00 9.73 -6.77
CA SER A 49 1.67 10.83 -5.88
C SER A 49 2.86 11.19 -4.98
N PRO A 50 3.20 12.48 -4.83
CA PRO A 50 4.19 12.94 -3.85
C PRO A 50 3.85 12.48 -2.42
N TYR A 51 2.56 12.37 -2.09
CA TYR A 51 2.13 11.91 -0.78
C TYR A 51 2.46 10.42 -0.56
N THR A 52 2.23 9.58 -1.57
CA THR A 52 2.59 8.15 -1.52
C THR A 52 4.08 7.97 -1.36
N GLN A 53 4.91 8.80 -2.01
CA GLN A 53 6.37 8.78 -1.84
C GLN A 53 6.80 9.08 -0.40
N VAL A 54 6.23 10.13 0.21
CA VAL A 54 6.48 10.48 1.61
C VAL A 54 6.04 9.34 2.55
N LEU A 55 4.88 8.75 2.27
CA LEU A 55 4.31 7.69 3.09
C LEU A 55 5.17 6.41 3.02
N LEU A 56 5.62 6.03 1.82
CA LEU A 56 6.57 4.91 1.63
C LEU A 56 7.92 5.16 2.33
N ALA A 57 8.44 6.39 2.27
CA ALA A 57 9.67 6.75 2.97
C ALA A 57 9.51 6.62 4.49
N ALA A 58 8.35 7.03 5.03
CA ALA A 58 8.03 6.88 6.45
C ALA A 58 7.82 5.41 6.87
N SER A 59 7.13 4.60 6.04
CA SER A 59 6.95 3.17 6.30
C SER A 59 8.28 2.39 6.20
N ASN A 60 9.17 2.74 5.28
CA ASN A 60 10.51 2.14 5.22
C ASN A 60 11.37 2.50 6.43
N ALA A 61 11.15 3.67 7.05
CA ALA A 61 11.83 4.04 8.29
C ALA A 61 11.43 3.11 9.47
N SER A 62 10.20 2.58 9.50
CA SER A 62 9.77 1.65 10.55
C SER A 62 10.46 0.28 10.52
N ILE A 63 10.98 -0.18 9.38
CA ILE A 63 11.74 -1.44 9.28
C ILE A 63 13.17 -1.27 9.85
N PHE A 64 13.71 -0.05 9.85
CA PHE A 64 15.05 0.23 10.38
C PHE A 64 15.14 0.29 11.92
N ARG A 65 14.00 0.24 12.64
CA ARG A 65 13.95 0.28 14.12
C ARG A 65 13.69 -1.10 14.74
N LYS A 66 14.43 -2.11 14.31
CA LYS A 66 14.72 -3.32 15.11
C LYS A 66 16.23 -3.57 15.08
N LYS A 67 16.92 -2.93 16.00
CA LYS A 67 18.24 -3.34 16.49
C LYS A 67 18.08 -3.66 17.97
#